data_AF-A0A842S693-F1
#
_entry.id   AF-A0A842S693-F1
#
_cell.length_a   1.000
_cell.length_b   1.000
_cell.length_c   1.000
_cell.angle_alpha   90.00
_cell.angle_beta   90.00
_cell.angle_gamma   90.00
#
_symmetry.space_group_name_H-M   'P 1'
#
loop_
_entity.id
_entity.type
_entity.pdbx_description
1 polymer ?
#
loop_
_entity_poly.entity_id
_entity_poly.type
_entity_poly.pdbx_seq_one_letter_code
_entity_poly.pdbx_strand_id
1 'polypeptide(L)' 'MKSYPEIIKGDSFDTSTTYRVDTEVTKMCWGCEKKNTTGYMVYDTSKMRSIFFCEDCYNKL' A
#
# COMPACT_ATOMS: atom_id res chain seq x y z
N MET A 1 16.92 -6.51 -3.00
CA MET A 1 15.61 -5.88 -3.20
C MET A 1 14.63 -6.99 -3.54
N LYS A 2 13.69 -7.30 -2.66
CA LYS A 2 12.62 -8.27 -2.97
C LYS A 2 11.63 -7.60 -3.92
N SER A 3 11.15 -8.35 -4.89
CA SER A 3 10.18 -7.85 -5.86
C SER A 3 8.81 -7.63 -5.20
N TYR A 4 8.02 -6.67 -5.70
CA TYR A 4 6.65 -6.36 -5.25
C TYR A 4 5.79 -7.60 -4.90
N PRO A 5 5.73 -8.66 -5.74
CA PRO A 5 4.97 -9.87 -5.40
C PRO A 5 5.55 -10.69 -4.24
N GLU A 6 6.83 -10.55 -3.87
CA GLU A 6 7.41 -11.25 -2.72
C GLU A 6 7.10 -10.57 -1.39
N ILE A 7 6.87 -9.26 -1.38
CA ILE A 7 6.53 -8.49 -0.17
C ILE A 7 5.06 -8.68 0.21
N ILE A 8 4.21 -8.88 -0.80
CA ILE A 8 2.74 -8.90 -0.68
C ILE A 8 2.18 -10.34 -0.70
N LYS A 9 3.03 -11.34 -0.91
CA LYS A 9 2.62 -12.75 -1.04
C LYS A 9 1.88 -13.23 0.22
N GLY A 10 0.58 -13.45 0.10
CA GLY A 10 -0.29 -13.95 1.17
C GLY A 10 -1.09 -12.88 1.92
N ASP A 11 -0.88 -11.60 1.61
CA ASP A 11 -1.69 -10.52 2.15
C ASP A 11 -2.99 -10.41 1.33
N SER A 12 -4.13 -10.22 2.01
CA SER A 12 -5.43 -10.03 1.40
C SER A 12 -5.85 -8.59 1.63
N PHE A 13 -6.15 -7.86 0.55
CA PHE A 13 -6.47 -6.44 0.64
C PHE A 13 -7.94 -6.21 0.35
N ASP A 14 -8.58 -5.48 1.25
CA ASP A 14 -9.89 -4.92 1.01
C ASP A 14 -9.74 -3.57 0.30
N THR A 15 -10.01 -3.57 -1.01
CA THR A 15 -10.01 -2.38 -1.84
C THR A 15 -11.29 -1.57 -1.70
N SER A 16 -12.35 -2.10 -1.07
CA SER A 16 -13.62 -1.37 -0.90
C SER A 16 -13.55 -0.29 0.19
N THR A 17 -12.67 -0.46 1.17
CA THR A 17 -12.43 0.48 2.27
C THR A 17 -11.23 1.40 2.03
N THR A 18 -10.76 1.48 0.78
CA THR A 18 -9.62 2.35 0.44
C THR A 18 -9.98 3.82 0.36
N TYR A 19 -9.02 4.65 0.75
CA TYR A 19 -9.11 6.10 0.57
C TYR A 19 -7.77 6.67 0.10
N ARG A 20 -7.86 7.66 -0.79
CA ARG A 20 -6.69 8.41 -1.27
C ARG A 20 -6.16 9.26 -0.12
N VAL A 21 -4.84 9.30 -0.01
CA VAL A 21 -4.12 10.09 0.98
C VAL A 21 -3.09 10.95 0.28
N ASP A 22 -3.14 12.25 0.57
CA ASP A 22 -2.11 13.23 0.24
C ASP A 22 -1.62 13.82 1.56
N THR A 23 -0.31 13.75 1.80
CA THR A 23 0.29 14.17 3.06
C THR A 23 1.52 15.02 2.82
N GLU A 24 1.68 16.07 3.63
CA GLU A 24 2.89 16.92 3.67
C GLU A 24 4.14 16.15 4.11
N VAL A 25 3.96 14.98 4.75
CA VAL A 25 5.04 14.07 5.16
C VAL A 25 5.13 12.86 4.23
N THR A 26 6.35 12.44 3.90
CA THR A 26 6.53 11.24 3.07
C THR A 26 6.18 9.96 3.84
N LYS A 27 5.38 9.08 3.25
CA LYS A 27 5.08 7.73 3.73
C LYS A 27 5.78 6.67 2.90
N MET A 28 6.18 5.56 3.52
CA MET A 28 6.80 4.44 2.82
C MET A 28 5.71 3.53 2.23
N CYS A 29 5.74 3.35 0.90
CA CYS A 29 4.86 2.43 0.20
C CYS A 29 5.23 0.99 0.57
N TRP A 30 4.25 0.19 0.98
CA TRP A 30 4.47 -1.20 1.36
C TRP A 30 4.92 -2.07 0.19
N GLY A 31 4.41 -1.84 -1.01
CA GLY A 31 4.73 -2.67 -2.17
C GLY A 31 6.11 -2.44 -2.78
N CYS A 32 6.59 -1.19 -2.79
CA CYS A 32 7.86 -0.84 -3.44
C CYS A 32 8.92 -0.24 -2.50
N GLU A 33 8.61 -0.10 -1.21
CA GLU A 33 9.47 0.46 -0.16
C GLU A 33 9.99 1.89 -0.43
N LYS A 34 9.43 2.57 -1.43
CA LYS A 34 9.75 3.97 -1.76
C LYS A 34 8.92 4.93 -0.94
N LYS A 35 9.53 6.06 -0.57
CA LYS A 35 8.86 7.20 0.06
C LYS A 35 8.02 7.95 -0.96
N ASN A 36 6.74 8.17 -0.67
CA ASN A 36 5.81 8.93 -1.50
C ASN A 36 4.98 9.87 -0.58
N THR A 37 4.60 11.03 -1.09
CA THR A 37 3.69 11.97 -0.38
C THR A 37 2.22 11.69 -0.68
N THR A 38 1.94 11.00 -1.79
CA THR A 38 0.59 10.65 -2.25
C THR A 38 0.43 9.15 -2.44
N GLY A 39 -0.79 8.65 -2.23
CA GLY A 39 -1.13 7.24 -2.43
C GLY A 39 -2.49 6.87 -1.89
N TYR A 40 -2.66 5.61 -1.52
CA TYR A 40 -3.89 5.05 -0.98
C TYR A 40 -3.60 4.31 0.32
N MET A 41 -4.49 4.46 1.29
CA MET A 41 -4.52 3.59 2.46
C MET A 41 -5.46 2.42 2.14
N VAL A 42 -4.92 1.21 2.20
CA VAL A 42 -5.61 -0.04 1.88
C VAL A 42 -5.67 -0.89 3.12
N TYR A 43 -6.83 -1.48 3.42
CA TYR A 43 -6.96 -2.37 4.57
C TYR A 43 -6.47 -3.77 4.22
N ASP A 44 -5.45 -4.24 4.93
CA ASP A 44 -4.96 -5.62 4.87
C ASP A 44 -5.80 -6.45 5.84
N THR A 45 -6.66 -7.32 5.30
CA THR A 45 -7.55 -8.20 6.06
C THR A 45 -6.80 -9.37 6.69
N SER A 46 -5.65 -9.79 6.14
CA SER A 46 -4.80 -10.83 6.73
C SER A 46 -4.15 -10.35 8.02
N LYS A 47 -3.76 -9.07 8.09
CA LYS A 47 -3.07 -8.46 9.25
C LYS A 47 -3.93 -7.47 10.04
N MET A 48 -5.20 -7.33 9.66
CA MET A 48 -6.19 -6.42 10.26
C MET A 48 -5.69 -4.99 10.46
N ARG A 49 -5.02 -4.41 9.45
CA ARG A 49 -4.39 -3.07 9.56
C ARG A 49 -4.43 -2.30 8.24
N SER A 50 -4.39 -0.97 8.32
CA SER A 50 -4.28 -0.12 7.14
C SER A 50 -2.82 0.04 6.71
N ILE A 51 -2.56 -0.16 5.43
CA ILE A 51 -1.25 -0.12 4.79
C ILE A 51 -1.24 0.95 3.71
N PHE A 52 -0.14 1.68 3.59
CA PHE A 52 0.01 2.70 2.56
C PHE A 52 0.61 2.12 1.28
N PHE A 53 -0.03 2.39 0.14
CA PHE A 53 0.47 2.08 -1.20
C PHE A 53 0.55 3.35 -2.05
N CYS A 54 1.64 3.53 -2.81
CA CYS A 54 1.68 4.55 -3.85
C CYS A 54 0.73 4.17 -5.00
N GLU A 55 0.37 5.14 -5.84
CA GLU A 55 -0.62 4.94 -6.91
C GLU A 55 -0.26 3.76 -7.84
N ASP A 56 1.00 3.67 -8.27
CA ASP A 56 1.48 2.57 -9.10
C ASP A 56 1.35 1.19 -8.45
N CYS A 57 1.51 1.14 -7.13
CA CYS A 57 1.44 -0.09 -6.36
C CYS A 57 -0.01 -0.45 -6.04
N TYR A 58 -0.86 0.55 -5.80
CA TYR A 58 -2.29 0.35 -5.61
C TYR A 58 -2.95 -0.20 -6.88
N ASN A 59 -2.61 0.34 -8.06
CA ASN A 59 -3.14 -0.11 -9.36
C ASN A 59 -2.73 -1.55 -9.74
N LYS A 60 -1.89 -2.21 -8.95
CA LYS A 60 -1.42 -3.59 -9.15
C LYS A 60 -2.01 -4.58 -8.13
N LEU A 61 -2.78 -4.09 -7.15
CA LEU A 61 -3.55 -4.92 -6.22
C LEU A 61 -4.78 -5.49 -6.93
#